data_AF-A0A820P993-F1
#
_entry.id   AF-A0A820P993-F1
#
_cell.length_a   1.000
_cell.length_b   1.000
_cell.length_c   1.000
_cell.angle_alpha   90.00
_cell.angle_beta   90.00
_cell.angle_gamma   90.00
#
_symmetry.space_group_name_H-M   'P 1'
#
loop_
_entity.id
_entity.type
_entity.pdbx_description
1 polymer ?
#
loop_
_entity_poly.entity_id
_entity_poly.type
_entity_poly.pdbx_seq_one_letter_code
_entity_poly.pdbx_strand_id
1 'polypeptide(L)'
;LAEFLQIHGRESLVGFCAIVIGISNLSSDKRQALYAVRAAYRQYINDETISNSWLQTTTREFIRIQIAQRVFDPYKIFQPAMKDMLQYLKQNFYANFLSSQIWKNYLVKKQQQDKRMKSINASTPKKLNSSISTSTVKSSKQSSSKRDILTSFNANRTL
;
A
#
# COMPACT_ATOMS: atom_id res chain seq x y z
N LEU A 1 8.32 6.61 4.68
CA LEU A 1 7.96 7.97 5.16
C LEU A 1 7.47 7.93 6.59
N ALA A 2 6.47 7.10 6.93
CA ALA A 2 5.98 7.00 8.30
C ALA A 2 7.10 6.69 9.32
N GLU A 3 7.93 5.67 9.05
CA GLU A 3 9.10 5.32 9.88
C GLU A 3 10.07 6.50 10.06
N PHE A 4 10.33 7.25 8.99
CA PHE A 4 11.20 8.41 9.05
C PHE A 4 10.63 9.51 9.95
N LEU A 5 9.34 9.83 9.79
CA LEU A 5 8.69 10.84 10.62
C LEU A 5 8.60 10.43 12.09
N GLN A 6 8.43 9.14 12.38
CA GLN A 6 8.45 8.63 13.75
C GLN A 6 9.80 8.83 14.45
N ILE A 7 10.91 8.58 13.75
CA ILE A 7 12.27 8.83 14.28
C ILE A 7 12.47 10.33 14.58
N HIS A 8 11.79 11.20 13.84
CA HIS A 8 11.82 12.65 14.04
C HIS A 8 10.73 13.18 14.99
N GLY A 9 9.96 12.30 15.66
CA GLY A 9 8.89 12.70 16.58
C GLY A 9 7.72 13.41 15.90
N ARG A 10 7.42 13.07 14.64
CA ARG A 10 6.38 13.66 13.79
C ARG A 10 5.35 12.63 13.30
N GLU A 11 5.19 11.53 14.04
CA GLU A 11 4.21 10.49 13.77
C GLU A 11 2.76 11.00 13.81
N SER A 12 2.49 12.05 14.58
CA SER A 12 1.17 12.70 14.64
C SER A 12 0.71 13.22 13.27
N LEU A 13 1.64 13.66 12.40
CA LEU A 13 1.31 14.09 11.03
C LEU A 13 0.85 12.92 10.16
N VAL A 14 1.44 11.75 10.37
CA VAL A 14 1.02 10.51 9.68
C VAL A 14 -0.36 10.10 10.18
N GLY A 15 -0.58 10.14 11.50
CA GLY A 15 -1.88 9.85 12.12
C GLY A 15 -2.99 10.77 11.63
N PHE A 16 -2.73 12.08 11.56
CA PHE A 16 -3.66 13.06 11.03
C PHE A 16 -4.01 12.76 9.57
N CYS A 17 -3.01 12.54 8.71
CA CYS A 17 -3.21 12.19 7.30
C CYS A 17 -4.08 10.93 7.15
N ALA A 18 -3.78 9.87 7.91
CA ALA A 18 -4.53 8.63 7.87
C ALA A 18 -6.00 8.82 8.26
N ILE A 19 -6.28 9.66 9.26
CA ILE A 19 -7.64 9.96 9.69
C ILE A 19 -8.40 10.77 8.63
N VAL A 20 -7.78 11.76 8.01
CA VAL A 20 -8.44 12.55 6.95
C VAL A 20 -8.78 11.68 5.74
N ILE A 21 -7.87 10.78 5.33
CA ILE A 21 -8.14 9.78 4.30
C ILE A 21 -9.26 8.83 4.75
N GLY A 22 -9.21 8.35 5.98
CA GLY A 22 -10.24 7.49 6.57
C GLY A 22 -11.63 8.12 6.53
N ILE A 23 -11.75 9.40 6.91
CA ILE A 23 -13.01 10.16 6.84
C ILE A 23 -13.54 10.21 5.41
N SER A 24 -12.65 10.44 4.43
CA SER A 24 -13.01 10.51 3.02
C SER A 24 -13.55 9.17 2.48
N ASN A 25 -13.16 8.05 3.10
CA ASN A 25 -13.61 6.70 2.75
C ASN A 25 -14.93 6.30 3.43
N LEU A 26 -15.46 7.07 4.38
CA LEU A 26 -16.75 6.83 5.05
C LEU A 26 -17.97 7.26 4.20
N SER A 27 -17.86 7.20 2.86
CA SER A 27 -18.73 7.88 1.90
C SER A 27 -20.24 7.58 2.04
N SER A 28 -20.61 6.47 2.67
CA SER A 28 -22.00 6.07 2.91
C SER A 28 -22.58 6.53 4.26
N ASP A 29 -21.78 6.93 5.24
CA ASP A 29 -22.24 7.29 6.59
C ASP A 29 -21.72 8.67 7.03
N LYS A 30 -22.53 9.69 6.71
CA LYS A 30 -22.28 11.08 7.12
C LYS A 30 -22.20 11.24 8.64
N ARG A 31 -22.92 10.43 9.41
CA ARG A 31 -22.93 10.53 10.88
C ARG A 31 -21.60 10.05 11.44
N GLN A 32 -21.08 8.92 10.96
CA GLN A 32 -19.73 8.45 11.32
C GLN A 32 -18.67 9.45 10.90
N ALA A 33 -18.76 10.02 9.69
CA ALA A 33 -17.83 11.06 9.23
C ALA A 33 -17.83 12.28 10.18
N LEU A 34 -18.99 12.74 10.64
CA LEU A 34 -19.09 13.84 11.62
C LEU A 34 -18.47 13.50 12.97
N TYR A 35 -18.63 12.28 13.47
CA TYR A 35 -17.97 11.84 14.71
C TYR A 35 -16.45 11.78 14.56
N ALA A 36 -15.97 11.21 13.45
CA ALA A 36 -14.56 11.13 13.13
C ALA A 36 -13.94 12.53 12.99
N VAL A 37 -14.64 13.49 12.37
CA VAL A 37 -14.21 14.90 12.31
C VAL A 37 -14.03 15.50 13.70
N ARG A 38 -14.99 15.30 14.60
CA ARG A 38 -14.88 15.85 15.97
C ARG A 38 -13.75 15.22 16.78
N ALA A 39 -13.47 13.93 16.58
CA ALA A 39 -12.33 13.26 17.19
C ALA A 39 -11.01 13.82 16.63
N ALA A 40 -10.89 13.90 15.30
CA ALA A 40 -9.73 14.44 14.61
C ALA A 40 -9.44 15.89 15.00
N TYR A 41 -10.47 16.74 15.07
CA TYR A 41 -10.34 18.11 15.51
C TYR A 41 -9.75 18.22 16.92
N ARG A 42 -10.30 17.45 17.89
CA ARG A 42 -9.80 17.47 19.27
C ARG A 42 -8.35 17.00 19.37
N GLN A 43 -7.99 15.96 18.64
CA GLN A 43 -6.67 15.33 18.73
C GLN A 43 -5.57 16.07 17.96
N TYR A 44 -5.86 16.65 16.79
CA TYR A 44 -4.82 17.16 15.90
C TYR A 44 -4.91 18.66 15.59
N ILE A 45 -6.05 19.30 15.87
CA ILE A 45 -6.27 20.72 15.51
C ILE A 45 -6.38 21.59 16.76
N ASN A 46 -7.17 21.16 17.75
CA ASN A 46 -7.40 21.93 18.97
C ASN A 46 -6.25 21.80 19.98
N ASP A 47 -5.49 20.70 19.92
CA ASP A 47 -4.29 20.53 20.73
C ASP A 47 -3.15 21.37 20.16
N GLU A 48 -2.87 22.49 20.81
CA GLU A 48 -1.79 23.43 20.46
C GLU A 48 -0.40 22.80 20.49
N THR A 49 -0.17 21.85 21.41
CA THR A 49 1.13 21.18 21.53
C THR A 49 1.47 20.36 20.29
N ILE A 50 0.44 19.80 19.65
CA ILE A 50 0.56 19.00 18.44
C ILE A 50 0.55 19.88 17.18
N SER A 51 -0.30 20.90 17.15
CA SER A 51 -0.65 21.63 15.92
C SER A 51 0.17 22.89 15.66
N ASN A 52 0.72 23.56 16.68
CA ASN A 52 1.39 24.87 16.53
C ASN A 52 2.58 24.85 15.58
N SER A 53 3.27 23.71 15.44
CA SER A 53 4.48 23.65 14.61
C SER A 53 4.21 23.53 13.12
N TRP A 54 3.00 23.16 12.70
CA TRP A 54 2.71 22.83 11.28
C TRP A 54 1.39 23.41 10.76
N LEU A 55 0.45 23.75 11.64
CA LEU A 55 -0.86 24.27 11.26
C LEU A 55 -0.89 25.80 11.37
N GLN A 56 -1.30 26.48 10.30
CA GLN A 56 -1.43 27.92 10.33
C GLN A 56 -2.58 28.35 11.26
N THR A 57 -2.40 29.46 11.98
CA THR A 57 -3.41 30.01 12.90
C THR A 57 -4.72 30.32 12.18
N THR A 58 -4.65 30.88 10.98
CA THR A 58 -5.83 31.18 10.14
C THR A 58 -6.61 29.92 9.78
N THR A 59 -5.92 28.86 9.38
CA THR A 59 -6.52 27.56 9.07
C THR A 59 -7.19 26.94 10.29
N ARG A 60 -6.55 27.01 11.46
CA ARG A 60 -7.11 26.51 12.71
C ARG A 60 -8.40 27.22 13.08
N GLU A 61 -8.37 28.56 13.04
CA GLU A 61 -9.54 29.37 13.37
C GLU A 61 -10.69 29.12 12.40
N PHE A 62 -10.40 28.97 11.10
CA PHE A 62 -11.39 28.55 10.11
C PHE A 62 -12.06 27.23 10.51
N ILE A 63 -11.28 26.17 10.81
CA ILE A 63 -11.81 24.87 11.21
C ILE A 63 -12.63 24.97 12.50
N ARG A 64 -12.12 25.71 13.50
CA ARG A 64 -12.80 25.93 14.78
C ARG A 64 -14.18 26.55 14.60
N ILE A 65 -14.27 27.62 13.81
CA ILE A 65 -15.52 28.34 13.54
C ILE A 65 -16.51 27.43 12.80
N GLN A 66 -16.06 26.75 11.74
CA GLN A 66 -16.90 25.85 10.95
C GLN A 66 -17.48 24.71 11.80
N ILE A 67 -16.65 24.09 12.65
CA ILE A 67 -17.10 23.02 13.55
C ILE A 67 -18.08 23.55 14.60
N ALA A 68 -17.82 24.72 15.18
CA ALA A 68 -18.70 25.35 16.16
C ALA A 68 -20.08 25.67 15.57
N GLN A 69 -20.11 26.19 14.34
CA GLN A 69 -21.34 26.53 13.62
C GLN A 69 -22.08 25.29 13.07
N ARG A 70 -21.41 24.11 13.04
CA ARG A 70 -21.93 22.87 12.44
C ARG A 70 -22.28 23.00 10.94
N VAL A 71 -21.74 24.02 10.28
CA VAL A 71 -21.92 24.28 8.85
C VAL A 71 -20.62 23.91 8.16
N PHE A 72 -20.46 22.64 7.79
CA PHE A 72 -19.30 22.17 7.03
C PHE A 72 -19.58 20.85 6.32
N ASP A 73 -18.81 20.58 5.28
CA ASP A 73 -18.72 19.26 4.67
C ASP A 73 -17.67 18.42 5.43
N PRO A 74 -18.06 17.32 6.11
CA PRO A 74 -17.13 16.52 6.89
C PRO A 74 -16.01 15.90 6.04
N TYR A 75 -16.22 15.73 4.73
CA TYR A 75 -15.23 15.16 3.83
C TYR A 75 -14.20 16.18 3.33
N LYS A 76 -14.43 17.48 3.57
CA LYS A 76 -13.57 18.57 3.05
C LYS A 76 -13.01 19.50 4.11
N ILE A 77 -13.57 19.48 5.33
CA ILE A 77 -13.22 20.41 6.41
C ILE A 77 -11.72 20.48 6.72
N PHE A 78 -10.99 19.38 6.56
CA PHE A 78 -9.56 19.31 6.83
C PHE A 78 -8.65 19.55 5.61
N GLN A 79 -9.19 19.82 4.41
CA GLN A 79 -8.37 20.08 3.23
C GLN A 79 -7.37 21.24 3.42
N PRO A 80 -7.77 22.39 4.02
CA PRO A 80 -6.81 23.46 4.33
C PRO A 80 -5.68 22.99 5.26
N ALA A 81 -6.01 22.28 6.34
CA ALA A 81 -5.00 21.75 7.28
C ALA A 81 -4.06 20.72 6.62
N MET A 82 -4.59 19.86 5.73
CA MET A 82 -3.78 18.93 4.94
C MET A 82 -2.79 19.66 4.05
N LYS A 83 -3.18 20.79 3.45
CA LYS A 83 -2.29 21.62 2.63
C LYS A 83 -1.16 22.20 3.48
N ASP A 84 -1.47 22.76 4.65
CA ASP A 84 -0.47 23.30 5.58
C ASP A 84 0.52 22.22 6.03
N MET A 85 0.01 21.04 6.41
CA MET A 85 0.83 19.88 6.79
C MET A 85 1.77 19.45 5.65
N LEU A 86 1.26 19.31 4.42
CA LEU A 86 2.08 18.90 3.28
C LEU A 86 3.16 19.94 2.94
N GLN A 87 2.82 21.23 3.05
CA GLN A 87 3.78 22.31 2.88
C GLN A 87 4.87 22.24 3.96
N TYR A 88 4.49 22.06 5.22
CA TYR A 88 5.42 21.89 6.34
C TYR A 88 6.37 20.70 6.13
N LEU A 89 5.83 19.53 5.74
CA LEU A 89 6.62 18.35 5.42
C LEU A 89 7.59 18.59 4.25
N LYS A 90 7.12 19.28 3.21
CA LYS A 90 7.94 19.61 2.03
C LYS A 90 9.12 20.50 2.40
N GLN A 91 8.89 21.50 3.24
CA GLN A 91 9.91 22.48 3.63
C GLN A 91 10.94 21.89 4.61
N ASN A 92 10.50 21.09 5.58
CA ASN A 92 11.36 20.69 6.71
C ASN A 92 11.92 19.27 6.60
N PHE A 93 11.21 18.36 5.92
CA PHE A 93 11.54 16.93 5.98
C PHE A 93 11.85 16.32 4.63
N TYR A 94 11.35 16.87 3.52
CA TYR A 94 11.41 16.20 2.23
C TYR A 94 12.84 15.98 1.72
N ALA A 95 13.70 17.00 1.76
CA ALA A 95 15.10 16.86 1.34
C ALA A 95 15.85 15.85 2.23
N ASN A 96 15.66 15.92 3.54
CA ASN A 96 16.27 15.01 4.51
C ASN A 96 15.77 13.58 4.36
N PHE A 97 14.49 13.40 4.04
CA PHE A 97 13.92 12.09 3.77
C PHE A 97 14.57 11.47 2.53
N LEU A 98 14.73 12.22 1.44
CA LEU A 98 15.34 11.72 0.20
C LEU A 98 16.83 11.38 0.36
N SER A 99 17.55 12.06 1.26
CA SER A 99 18.95 11.74 1.57
C SER A 99 19.11 10.66 2.66
N SER A 100 18.04 10.33 3.38
CA SER A 100 18.05 9.41 4.51
C SER A 100 18.44 7.97 4.13
N GLN A 101 19.00 7.25 5.11
CA GLN A 101 19.31 5.83 4.94
C GLN A 101 18.05 4.98 4.73
N ILE A 102 16.91 5.38 5.31
CA ILE A 102 15.62 4.71 5.13
C ILE A 102 15.22 4.70 3.66
N TRP A 103 15.32 5.86 3.00
CA TRP A 103 15.01 5.97 1.58
C TRP A 103 16.00 5.20 0.70
N LYS A 104 17.30 5.29 0.99
CA LYS A 104 18.34 4.51 0.30
C LYS A 104 18.08 3.00 0.39
N ASN A 105 17.76 2.50 1.59
CA ASN A 105 17.44 1.09 1.82
C ASN A 105 16.20 0.66 1.04
N TYR A 106 15.16 1.51 0.99
CA TYR A 106 13.97 1.26 0.18
C TYR A 106 14.32 1.14 -1.31
N LEU A 107 15.15 2.04 -1.85
CA LEU A 107 15.57 1.99 -3.26
C LEU A 107 16.35 0.71 -3.59
N VAL A 108 17.26 0.27 -2.73
CA VAL A 108 18.00 -0.99 -2.91
C VAL A 108 17.05 -2.19 -2.94
N LYS A 109 16.12 -2.27 -1.98
CA LYS A 109 15.11 -3.34 -1.92
C LYS A 109 14.26 -3.36 -3.20
N LYS A 110 13.81 -2.20 -3.66
CA LYS A 110 13.00 -2.06 -4.88
C LYS A 110 13.76 -2.55 -6.12
N GLN A 111 15.03 -2.12 -6.28
CA GLN A 111 15.86 -2.57 -7.41
C GLN A 111 16.08 -4.08 -7.42
N GLN A 112 16.25 -4.72 -6.26
CA GLN A 112 16.39 -6.17 -6.15
C GLN A 112 15.09 -6.90 -6.54
N GLN A 113 13.92 -6.37 -6.14
CA GLN A 113 12.62 -6.91 -6.54
C GLN A 113 12.42 -6.80 -8.06
N ASP A 114 12.72 -5.65 -8.65
CA ASP A 114 12.58 -5.44 -10.09
C ASP A 114 13.50 -6.37 -10.91
N LYS A 115 14.73 -6.62 -10.44
CA LYS A 115 15.64 -7.59 -11.07
C LYS A 115 15.12 -9.02 -10.98
N ARG A 116 14.54 -9.43 -9.84
CA ARG A 116 13.93 -10.75 -9.68
C ARG A 116 12.75 -10.94 -10.64
N MET A 117 11.86 -9.96 -10.78
CA MET A 117 10.73 -10.05 -11.71
C MET A 117 11.18 -10.13 -13.19
N LYS A 118 12.23 -9.40 -13.58
CA LYS A 118 12.79 -9.49 -14.94
C LYS A 118 13.42 -10.85 -15.25
N SER A 119 14.01 -11.52 -14.25
CA SER A 119 14.60 -12.86 -14.44
C SER A 119 13.57 -13.98 -14.63
N ILE A 120 12.35 -13.80 -14.10
CA ILE A 120 11.27 -14.80 -14.20
C ILE A 120 10.60 -14.75 -15.58
N ASN A 121 10.60 -13.60 -16.26
CA ASN A 121 10.02 -13.45 -17.60
C ASN A 121 10.99 -13.77 -18.75
N ALA A 122 12.23 -14.18 -18.45
CA ALA A 122 13.26 -14.51 -19.44
C ALA A 122 13.43 -16.02 -19.68
N SER A 123 12.50 -16.85 -19.21
CA SER A 123 12.51 -18.29 -19.43
C SER A 123 11.54 -18.70 -20.53
N THR A 124 11.82 -18.29 -21.77
CA THR A 124 11.44 -19.11 -22.92
C THR A 124 12.40 -20.31 -22.96
N PRO A 125 11.92 -21.56 -22.88
CA PRO A 125 12.80 -22.71 -22.95
C PRO A 125 13.46 -22.73 -24.33
N LYS A 126 14.79 -22.65 -24.37
CA LYS A 126 15.57 -22.96 -25.57
C LYS A 126 15.18 -24.37 -26.01
N LYS A 127 14.62 -24.49 -27.21
CA LYS A 127 14.41 -25.78 -27.87
C LYS A 127 15.75 -26.53 -27.88
N LEU A 128 15.84 -27.60 -27.09
CA LEU A 128 16.87 -28.61 -27.22
C LEU A 128 16.66 -29.30 -28.56
N ASN A 129 17.47 -28.96 -29.55
CA ASN A 129 17.64 -29.81 -30.73
C ASN A 129 18.43 -31.04 -30.28
N SER A 130 17.73 -32.05 -29.75
CA SER A 130 18.26 -33.41 -29.68
C SER A 130 18.08 -34.04 -31.06
N SER A 131 19.13 -34.04 -31.87
CA SER A 131 19.25 -34.89 -33.05
C SER A 131 19.25 -36.34 -32.60
N ILE A 132 18.10 -37.01 -32.73
CA ILE A 132 17.96 -38.45 -32.52
C ILE A 132 18.49 -39.13 -33.77
N SER A 133 19.67 -39.76 -33.67
CA SER A 133 20.18 -40.68 -34.69
C SER A 133 19.33 -41.93 -34.71
N THR A 134 18.64 -42.16 -35.83
CA THR A 134 17.90 -43.38 -36.13
C THR A 134 18.88 -44.54 -36.34
N SER A 135 18.75 -45.60 -35.55
CA SER A 135 19.24 -46.93 -35.91
C SER A 135 18.08 -47.91 -35.96
N THR A 136 17.89 -48.48 -37.13
CA THR A 136 16.91 -49.50 -37.48
C THR A 136 17.26 -50.86 -36.87
N VAL A 137 16.35 -51.48 -36.11
CA VAL A 137 16.37 -52.93 -35.84
C VAL A 137 14.95 -53.51 -35.99
N LYS A 138 14.88 -54.64 -36.69
CA LYS A 138 13.68 -55.35 -37.19
C LYS A 138 12.74 -55.90 -36.12
N SER A 139 11.49 -56.07 -36.55
CA SER A 139 10.33 -56.67 -35.87
C SER A 139 10.50 -58.14 -35.51
N SER A 140 10.01 -58.54 -34.32
CA SER A 140 9.43 -59.88 -34.15
C SER A 140 8.33 -59.94 -33.06
N LYS A 141 7.20 -60.51 -33.50
CA LYS A 141 6.11 -61.22 -32.80
C LYS A 141 5.19 -60.49 -31.82
N GLN A 142 4.00 -60.22 -32.35
CA GLN A 142 2.69 -60.22 -31.69
C GLN A 142 2.56 -61.29 -30.58
N SER A 143 2.02 -60.88 -29.43
CA SER A 143 0.94 -61.63 -28.79
C SER A 143 -0.09 -60.65 -28.25
N SER A 144 -1.35 -60.92 -28.57
CA SER A 144 -2.53 -60.14 -28.23
C SER A 144 -3.05 -60.49 -26.84
N SER A 145 -3.42 -59.49 -26.04
CA SER A 145 -4.59 -59.61 -25.17
C SER A 145 -5.19 -58.23 -24.89
N LYS A 146 -6.46 -58.08 -25.26
CA LYS A 146 -7.34 -56.93 -25.00
C LYS A 146 -7.95 -57.03 -23.59
N ARG A 147 -8.38 -55.87 -23.07
CA ARG A 147 -9.14 -55.56 -21.84
C ARG A 147 -8.26 -54.94 -20.75
N ASP A 148 -8.59 -53.85 -20.08
CA ASP A 148 -9.69 -52.87 -20.11
C ASP A 148 -9.11 -51.63 -19.38
N ILE A 149 -9.17 -50.43 -19.97
CA ILE A 149 -10.08 -49.32 -19.61
C ILE A 149 -9.92 -48.81 -18.15
N LEU A 150 -9.31 -47.62 -18.05
CA LEU A 150 -9.70 -46.40 -17.31
C LEU A 150 -10.38 -46.46 -15.91
N THR A 151 -10.07 -45.39 -15.18
CA THR A 151 -10.71 -44.84 -13.96
C THR A 151 -10.20 -45.43 -12.63
N SER A 152 -9.81 -44.62 -11.64
CA SER A 152 -10.58 -43.51 -11.11
C SER A 152 -9.75 -42.46 -10.33
N PHE A 153 -10.19 -41.21 -10.48
CA PHE A 153 -10.15 -40.17 -9.45
C PHE A 153 -10.87 -40.69 -8.18
N ASN A 154 -10.37 -40.44 -6.96
CA ASN A 154 -10.82 -39.31 -6.12
C ASN A 154 -10.34 -39.46 -4.66
N ALA A 155 -10.20 -38.29 -4.04
CA ALA A 155 -10.13 -37.92 -2.62
C ALA A 155 -10.19 -39.02 -1.54
N ASN A 156 -9.35 -38.86 -0.52
CA ASN A 156 -9.82 -39.11 0.84
C ASN A 156 -9.46 -37.96 1.80
N ARG A 157 -10.53 -37.49 2.41
CA ARG A 157 -10.68 -36.43 3.40
C ARG A 157 -10.26 -36.97 4.77
N THR A 158 -9.82 -36.05 5.60
CA THR A 158 -9.60 -36.09 7.06
C THR A 158 -10.66 -36.85 7.86
N LEU A 159 -10.20 -37.48 8.95
CA LEU A 159 -10.99 -37.73 10.17
C LEU A 159 -11.27 -36.42 10.91
#